data_AF-A0A447U0F4-F1
#
_entry.id   AF-A0A447U0F4-F1
#
_cell.length_a   1.000
_cell.length_b   1.000
_cell.length_c   1.000
_cell.angle_alpha   90.00
_cell.angle_beta   90.00
_cell.angle_gamma   90.00
#
_symmetry.space_group_name_H-M   'P 1'
#
loop_
_entity.id
_entity.type
_entity.pdbx_description
1 polymer ?
#
loop_
_entity_poly.entity_id
_entity_poly.type
_entity_poly.pdbx_seq_one_letter_code
_entity_poly.pdbx_strand_id
1 'polypeptide(L)' 'MNILQFNVRLAEGGAAGVALDLHLRALQKRADVAFCLWLWQRRKKKRQPPPFIRR' A
#
# COMPACT_ATOMS: atom_id res chain seq x y z
N MET A 1 -31.72 9.90 0.79
CA MET A 1 -30.68 10.87 1.17
C MET A 1 -29.47 10.09 1.67
N ASN A 2 -28.31 10.25 1.04
CA ASN A 2 -27.25 9.24 0.99
C ASN A 2 -26.26 9.41 2.16
N ILE A 3 -26.05 8.36 2.96
CA ILE A 3 -25.15 8.32 4.13
C ILE A 3 -23.71 8.76 3.77
N LEU A 4 -23.32 8.60 2.51
CA LEU A 4 -22.06 9.11 1.93
C LEU A 4 -21.89 10.64 2.04
N GLN A 5 -22.96 11.42 1.91
CA GLN A 5 -22.88 12.89 2.00
C GLN A 5 -22.70 13.37 3.45
N PHE A 6 -23.16 12.59 4.42
CA PHE A 6 -23.01 12.91 5.84
C PHE A 6 -21.56 12.70 6.30
N ASN A 7 -20.89 11.66 5.79
CA ASN A 7 -19.48 11.39 6.06
C ASN A 7 -18.54 12.41 5.40
N VAL A 8 -18.91 12.93 4.22
CA VAL A 8 -18.18 14.03 3.57
C VAL A 8 -18.24 15.30 4.42
N ARG A 9 -19.42 15.72 4.91
CA ARG A 9 -19.52 16.92 5.76
C ARG A 9 -18.83 16.75 7.13
N LEU A 10 -18.76 15.53 7.67
CA LEU A 10 -18.03 15.23 8.90
C LEU A 10 -16.50 15.30 8.71
N ALA A 11 -16.01 14.93 7.53
CA ALA A 11 -14.60 15.02 7.15
C ALA A 11 -14.20 16.43 6.66
N GLU A 12 -15.12 17.20 6.08
CA GLU A 12 -14.91 18.60 5.67
C GLU A 12 -14.71 19.56 6.85
N GLY A 13 -15.16 19.16 8.06
CA GLY A 13 -15.00 19.93 9.29
C GLY A 13 -13.72 19.62 10.08
N GLY A 14 -12.54 20.00 9.58
CA GLY A 14 -11.30 20.04 10.38
C GLY A 14 -10.55 18.71 10.54
N ALA A 15 -10.15 18.34 11.76
CA ALA A 15 -9.18 17.27 12.06
C ALA A 15 -9.51 15.89 11.47
N ALA A 16 -10.79 15.58 11.26
CA ALA A 16 -11.24 14.34 10.63
C ALA A 16 -10.84 14.25 9.14
N GLY A 17 -10.87 15.38 8.42
CA GLY A 17 -10.39 15.44 7.03
C GLY A 17 -8.88 15.26 6.92
N VAL A 18 -8.13 15.79 7.88
CA VAL A 18 -6.67 15.61 7.96
C VAL A 18 -6.31 14.14 8.26
N ALA A 19 -7.04 13.50 9.18
CA ALA A 19 -6.85 12.08 9.48
C ALA A 19 -7.17 11.18 8.27
N LEU A 20 -8.22 11.50 7.51
CA LEU A 20 -8.59 10.78 6.29
C LEU A 20 -7.54 10.98 5.17
N ASP A 21 -7.08 12.21 4.93
CA ASP A 21 -6.03 12.49 3.94
C ASP A 21 -4.69 11.80 4.32
N LEU A 22 -4.28 11.84 5.58
CA LEU A 22 -3.10 11.12 6.06
C LEU A 22 -3.25 9.60 5.91
N HIS A 23 -4.44 9.07 6.21
CA HIS A 23 -4.72 7.64 6.05
C HIS A 23 -4.62 7.21 4.58
N LEU A 24 -5.21 7.96 3.66
CA LEU A 24 -5.17 7.68 2.22
C LEU A 24 -3.75 7.77 1.67
N ARG A 25 -2.99 8.81 2.05
CA ARG A 25 -1.58 8.96 1.68
C ARG A 25 -0.72 7.82 2.22
N ALA A 26 -0.92 7.40 3.47
CA ALA A 26 -0.21 6.27 4.06
C ALA A 26 -0.55 4.95 3.36
N LEU A 27 -1.81 4.74 2.96
CA LEU A 27 -2.25 3.57 2.21
C LEU A 27 -1.60 3.52 0.83
N GLN A 28 -1.52 4.65 0.13
CA GLN A 28 -0.84 4.76 -1.16
C GLN A 28 0.66 4.45 -1.04
N LYS A 29 1.34 5.00 -0.03
CA LYS A 29 2.76 4.69 0.24
C LYS A 29 2.99 3.22 0.58
N ARG A 30 2.07 2.59 1.32
CA ARG A 30 2.14 1.16 1.63
C ARG A 30 2.01 0.31 0.37
N ALA A 31 1.14 0.67 -0.56
CA ALA A 31 1.01 -0.03 -1.85
C ALA A 31 2.30 0.05 -2.67
N ASP A 32 2.92 1.22 -2.75
CA ASP A 32 4.20 1.42 -3.46
C ASP A 32 5.34 0.58 -2.85
N VAL A 33 5.47 0.59 -1.52
CA VAL A 33 6.51 -0.18 -0.82
C VAL A 33 6.32 -1.68 -1.02
N ALA A 34 5.08 -2.18 -0.92
CA ALA A 34 4.76 -3.58 -1.15
C ALA A 34 5.10 -4.00 -2.59
N PHE A 35 4.79 -3.15 -3.58
CA PHE A 35 5.12 -3.40 -4.98
C PHE A 35 6.63 -3.44 -5.23
N CYS A 36 7.40 -2.50 -4.67
CA CYS A 36 8.87 -2.50 -4.76
C CYS A 36 9.49 -3.75 -4.11
N LEU A 37 9.01 -4.16 -2.94
CA LEU A 37 9.46 -5.39 -2.28
C LEU A 37 9.14 -6.64 -3.10
N TRP A 38 7.93 -6.71 -3.66
CA TRP A 38 7.55 -7.81 -4.55
C TRP A 38 8.45 -7.88 -5.79
N LEU A 39 8.74 -6.74 -6.44
CA LEU A 39 9.67 -6.67 -7.58
C LEU A 39 11.07 -7.14 -7.20
N TRP A 40 11.55 -6.74 -6.02
CA TRP A 40 12.86 -7.13 -5.51
C TRP A 40 12.94 -8.65 -5.25
N GLN A 41 11.92 -9.23 -4.59
CA GLN A 41 11.84 -10.68 -4.36
C GLN A 41 11.80 -11.46 -5.68
N ARG A 42 11.05 -10.97 -6.67
CA ARG A 42 10.98 -11.58 -8.00
C ARG A 42 12.33 -11.60 -8.71
N ARG A 43 13.15 -10.54 -8.55
CA ARG A 43 14.52 -10.48 -9.08
C ARG A 43 15.47 -11.44 -8.34
N LYS A 44 15.31 -11.63 -7.04
CA LYS A 44 16.12 -12.58 -6.26
C LYS A 44 15.83 -14.04 -6.65
N LYS A 45 14.57 -14.41 -6.88
CA LYS A 45 14.19 -15.77 -7.30
C LYS A 45 14.80 -16.17 -8.65
N LYS A 46 14.95 -15.23 -9.59
CA LYS A 46 15.61 -15.47 -10.90
C LYS A 46 17.14 -15.60 -10.80
N ARG A 47 17.75 -15.20 -9.69
CA ARG A 47 19.21 -15.18 -9.50
C ARG A 47 19.74 -16.36 -8.69
N GLN A 48 18.89 -17.28 -8.23
CA GLN A 48 19.38 -18.49 -7.56
C GLN A 48 19.95 -19.44 -8.63
N PRO A 49 21.25 -19.79 -8.56
CA PRO A 49 21.79 -20.87 -9.38
C PRO A 49 21.07 -22.17 -9.01
N PRO A 50 20.91 -23.11 -9.96
CA PRO A 50 20.31 -24.40 -9.67
C PRO A 50 21.04 -25.06 -8.50
N PRO A 51 20.33 -25.74 -7.58
CA PRO A 51 20.98 -26.46 -6.50
C PRO A 51 21.97 -27.44 -7.10
N PHE A 52 23.21 -27.38 -6.64
CA PHE A 52 24.28 -28.26 -7.09
C PHE A 52 23.95 -29.67 -6.60
N ILE A 53 23.33 -30.48 -7.47
CA ILE A 53 23.07 -31.88 -7.19
C ILE A 53 24.42 -32.58 -7.22
N ARG A 54 24.99 -32.84 -6.04
CA ARG A 54 26.09 -33.80 -5.92
C ARG A 54 25.47 -35.18 -6.16
N ARG A 55 25.82 -35.77 -7.30
CA ARG A 55 25.60 -37.18 -7.60
C ARG A 55 26.45 -38.05 -6.69
#